data_AF-A0A397T7E1-F1
#
_entry.id   AF-A0A397T7E1-F1
#
_cell.length_a   1.000
_cell.length_b   1.000
_cell.length_c   1.000
_cell.angle_alpha   90.00
_cell.angle_beta   90.00
_cell.angle_gamma   90.00
#
_symmetry.space_group_name_H-M   'P 1'
#
loop_
_entity.id
_entity.type
_entity.pdbx_description
1 polymer ?
#
loop_
_entity_poly.entity_id
_entity_poly.type
_entity_poly.pdbx_seq_one_letter_code
_entity_poly.pdbx_strand_id
1 'polypeptide(L)' 'LHEQNIVFGDLRRPNILVTIKGTILVDFEWCGKHNTDRYPVTMSTEISWPEGARPGGLLMRAHDDHWLQVLRHDLNL' A
#
# COMPACT_ATOMS: atom_id res chain seq x y z
N LEU A 1 -0.88 -8.72 -7.49
CA LEU A 1 0.14 -8.85 -6.41
C LEU A 1 -0.29 -9.86 -5.35
N HIS A 2 -1.47 -9.71 -4.75
CA HIS A 2 -1.94 -10.59 -3.67
C HIS A 2 -1.99 -12.08 -4.02
N GLU A 3 -2.34 -12.44 -5.26
CA GLU A 3 -2.30 -13.82 -5.76
C GLU A 3 -0.91 -14.46 -5.67
N GLN A 4 0.14 -13.65 -5.70
CA GLN A 4 1.54 -14.07 -5.53
C GLN A 4 2.03 -13.90 -4.07
N ASN A 5 1.11 -13.67 -3.13
CA ASN A 5 1.37 -13.39 -1.72
C ASN A 5 2.23 -12.14 -1.47
N ILE A 6 2.18 -11.17 -2.39
CA ILE A 6 2.88 -9.88 -2.29
C ILE A 6 1.86 -8.79 -1.90
N VAL A 7 2.22 -7.98 -0.92
CA VAL A 7 1.55 -6.75 -0.46
C VAL A 7 2.29 -5.57 -1.08
N PHE A 8 1.56 -4.57 -1.58
CA PHE A 8 2.15 -3.36 -2.16
C PHE A 8 2.67 -2.41 -1.08
N GLY A 9 1.91 -2.28 0.01
CA GLY A 9 2.33 -1.62 1.24
C GLY A 9 1.96 -0.14 1.28
N ASP A 10 2.22 0.59 0.20
CA ASP A 10 1.94 2.02 0.07
C ASP A 10 1.08 2.36 -1.17
N LEU A 11 -0.15 1.88 -1.21
CA LEU A 11 -1.10 2.08 -2.32
C LEU A 11 -1.80 3.45 -2.26
N ARG A 12 -1.03 4.53 -2.14
CA ARG A 12 -1.57 5.90 -2.13
C ARG A 12 -1.47 6.55 -3.52
N ARG A 13 -2.24 7.62 -3.73
CA ARG A 13 -2.27 8.40 -4.98
C ARG A 13 -0.89 8.77 -5.55
N PRO A 14 0.12 9.17 -4.74
CA PRO A 14 1.45 9.48 -5.28
C PRO A 14 2.14 8.30 -5.98
N ASN A 15 1.79 7.06 -5.62
CA ASN A 15 2.39 5.84 -6.15
C ASN A 15 1.56 5.22 -7.29
N ILE A 16 0.65 6.01 -7.86
CA ILE A 16 -0.24 5.60 -8.95
C ILE A 16 -0.07 6.58 -10.11
N LEU A 17 0.41 6.10 -11.25
CA LEU A 17 0.51 6.86 -12.48
C LEU A 17 -0.65 6.52 -13.41
N VAL A 18 -1.37 7.55 -13.87
CA VAL A 18 -2.41 7.42 -14.90
C VAL A 18 -1.80 7.76 -16.24
N THR A 19 -1.85 6.82 -17.18
CA THR A 19 -1.29 6.96 -18.53
C THR A 19 -2.38 6.74 -19.57
N ILE A 20 -2.09 7.06 -20.83
CA ILE A 20 -2.98 6.75 -21.96
C ILE A 20 -3.27 5.25 -22.14
N LYS A 21 -2.41 4.38 -21.57
CA LYS A 21 -2.55 2.92 -21.64
C LYS A 21 -3.22 2.33 -20.40
N GLY A 22 -3.65 3.17 -19.47
CA GLY A 22 -4.21 2.77 -18.18
C GLY A 22 -3.32 3.15 -17.01
N THR A 23 -3.55 2.49 -15.89
CA THR A 23 -2.94 2.82 -14.60
C THR A 23 -1.74 1.93 -14.30
N ILE A 24 -0.67 2.53 -13.79
CA ILE A 24 0.59 1.88 -13.42
C ILE A 24 0.87 2.16 -11.95
N LEU A 25 1.23 1.13 -11.18
CA LEU A 25 1.75 1.28 -9.82
C LEU A 25 3.26 1.51 -9.87
N VAL A 26 3.79 2.39 -9.02
CA VAL A 26 5.22 2.70 -8.91
C VAL A 26 5.67 2.72 -7.44
N ASP A 27 6.97 2.83 -7.17
CA ASP A 27 7.51 2.76 -5.80
C ASP A 27 7.27 1.39 -5.12
N PHE A 28 7.94 0.36 -5.65
CA PHE A 28 7.88 -1.01 -5.13
C PHE A 28 8.83 -1.26 -3.94
N GLU A 29 9.52 -0.24 -3.42
CA GLU A 29 10.44 -0.42 -2.28
C GLU A 29 9.70 -0.77 -0.98
N TRP A 30 8.40 -0.49 -0.93
CA TRP A 30 7.51 -0.83 0.19
C TRP A 30 6.80 -2.18 0.03
N CYS A 31 7.00 -2.84 -1.12
CA CYS A 31 6.38 -4.12 -1.40
C CYS A 31 7.08 -5.26 -0.67
N GLY A 32 6.30 -6.26 -0.26
CA GLY A 32 6.86 -7.42 0.41
C GLY A 32 5.86 -8.56 0.59
N LYS A 33 6.33 -9.69 1.08
CA LYS A 33 5.53 -10.88 1.31
C LYS A 33 4.61 -10.71 2.51
N HIS A 34 3.33 -11.03 2.31
CA HIS A 34 2.31 -10.98 3.35
C HIS A 34 2.72 -11.77 4.61
N ASN A 35 2.57 -11.14 5.78
CA ASN A 35 2.85 -11.72 7.09
C ASN A 35 4.30 -12.22 7.25
N THR A 36 5.24 -11.64 6.49
CA THR A 36 6.67 -11.99 6.53
C THR A 36 7.50 -10.72 6.55
N ASP A 37 7.37 -9.88 5.52
CA ASP A 37 8.12 -8.64 5.40
C ASP A 37 7.45 -7.52 6.21
N ARG A 38 8.22 -6.47 6.48
CA ARG A 38 7.84 -5.41 7.43
C ARG A 38 8.02 -4.03 6.82
N TYR A 39 7.21 -3.08 7.29
CA TYR A 39 7.43 -1.68 7.02
C TYR A 39 8.79 -1.19 7.56
N PRO A 40 9.42 -0.21 6.91
CA PRO A 40 10.62 0.44 7.43
C PRO A 40 10.40 0.98 8.85
N VAL A 41 11.44 0.91 9.70
CA VAL A 41 11.40 1.52 11.04
C VAL A 41 11.38 3.06 11.00
N THR A 42 11.71 3.64 9.85
CA THR A 42 11.68 5.07 9.57
C THR A 42 10.37 5.52 8.91
N MET A 43 9.36 4.64 8.84
CA MET A 43 8.04 4.99 8.29
C MET A 43 7.45 6.19 9.03
N SER A 44 6.96 7.18 8.27
CA SER A 44 6.37 8.39 8.84
C SER A 44 5.15 8.07 9.70
N THR A 45 5.06 8.71 10.87
CA THR A 45 3.93 8.58 11.80
C THR A 45 2.85 9.63 11.60
N GLU A 46 3.05 10.56 10.66
CA GLU A 46 2.11 11.66 10.37
C GLU A 46 1.01 11.26 9.37
N ILE A 47 1.15 10.09 8.75
CA ILE A 47 0.16 9.54 7.82
C ILE A 47 -0.76 8.63 8.62
N SER A 48 -2.07 8.75 8.39
CA SER A 48 -3.08 7.80 8.88
C SER A 48 -2.97 6.49 8.13
N TRP A 49 -1.97 5.68 8.47
CA TRP A 49 -1.75 4.36 7.89
C TRP A 49 -2.89 3.37 8.26
N PRO A 50 -3.07 2.30 7.47
CA PRO A 50 -3.99 1.22 7.81
C PRO A 50 -3.73 0.65 9.21
N GLU A 51 -4.77 0.11 9.84
CA GLU A 51 -4.62 -0.55 11.15
C GLU A 51 -3.54 -1.65 11.09
N GLY A 52 -2.60 -1.62 12.03
CA GLY A 52 -1.47 -2.55 12.08
C GLY A 52 -0.25 -2.16 11.24
N ALA A 53 -0.40 -1.25 10.27
CA ALA A 53 0.71 -0.64 9.56
C ALA A 53 1.39 0.40 10.45
N ARG A 54 2.54 0.01 11.03
CA ARG A 54 3.35 0.84 11.93
C ARG A 54 4.84 0.60 11.65
N PRO A 55 5.76 1.45 12.14
CA PRO A 55 7.20 1.21 11.96
C PRO A 55 7.61 -0.20 12.42
N GLY A 56 8.26 -0.97 11.54
CA GLY A 56 8.62 -2.37 11.79
C GLY A 56 7.44 -3.37 11.87
N GLY A 57 6.21 -2.92 11.64
CA GLY A 57 5.00 -3.74 11.58
C GLY A 57 4.99 -4.63 10.34
N LEU A 58 4.29 -5.77 10.41
CA LEU A 58 4.19 -6.72 9.30
C LEU A 58 3.36 -6.14 8.15
N LEU A 59 3.76 -6.42 6.92
CA LEU A 59 2.95 -6.13 5.73
C LEU A 59 1.77 -7.10 5.67
N MET A 60 0.56 -6.56 5.65
CA MET A 60 -0.69 -7.33 5.57
C MET A 60 -1.47 -6.97 4.31
N ARG A 61 -2.11 -7.95 3.65
CA ARG A 61 -2.98 -7.70 2.48
C ARG A 61 -4.07 -6.67 2.77
N ALA A 62 -4.62 -6.71 4.00
CA ALA A 62 -5.59 -5.76 4.50
C ALA A 62 -5.11 -4.28 4.44
N HIS A 63 -3.79 -4.03 4.41
CA HIS A 63 -3.27 -2.68 4.25
C HIS A 63 -3.51 -2.14 2.83
N ASP A 64 -3.31 -2.96 1.81
CA ASP A 64 -3.65 -2.58 0.43
C ASP A 64 -5.17 -2.44 0.27
N ASP A 65 -5.95 -3.33 0.89
CA ASP A 65 -7.41 -3.26 0.86
C ASP A 65 -7.92 -1.95 1.48
N HIS A 66 -7.34 -1.54 2.61
CA HIS A 66 -7.64 -0.25 3.26
C HIS A 66 -7.35 0.91 2.31
N TRP A 67 -6.16 0.94 1.72
CA TRP A 67 -5.78 1.99 0.77
C TRP A 67 -6.68 2.02 -0.47
N LEU A 68 -7.08 0.86 -0.98
CA LEU A 68 -8.04 0.77 -2.07
C LEU A 68 -9.40 1.35 -1.69
N GLN A 69 -9.87 1.14 -0.46
CA GLN A 69 -11.11 1.76 0.03
C GLN A 69 -10.97 3.29 0.17
N VAL A 70 -9.83 3.78 0.66
CA VAL A 70 -9.53 5.23 0.70
C VAL A 70 -9.57 5.80 -0.71
N LEU A 71 -8.92 5.15 -1.69
CA LEU A 71 -8.94 5.59 -3.09
C LEU A 71 -10.35 5.62 -3.68
N ARG A 72 -11.16 4.59 -3.43
CA ARG A 72 -12.56 4.54 -3.89
C ARG A 72 -13.37 5.69 -3.31
N HIS A 73 -13.28 5.88 -1.99
CA HIS A 73 -13.92 6.98 -1.30
C HIS A 73 -13.51 8.34 -1.90
N ASP A 74 -12.21 8.59 -2.06
CA ASP A 74 -11.72 9.87 -2.58
C ASP A 74 -12.06 10.11 -4.07
N LEU A 75 -12.44 9.07 -4.80
CA LEU A 75 -12.86 9.13 -6.20
C LEU A 75 -14.39 9.07 -6.35
N ASN A 76 -15.14 8.97 -5.25
CA ASN A 76 -16.60 8.73 -5.25
C ASN A 76 -17.00 7.47 -6.03
N LEU A 77 -16.24 6.37 -5.86
CA LEU A 77 -16.49 5.05 -6.44
C LEU A 77 -17.04 4.05 -5.42
#